data_AF-A0A2M9P1T7-F1
#
_entry.id   AF-A0A2M9P1T7-F1
#
_cell.length_a   1.000
_cell.length_b   1.000
_cell.length_c   1.000
_cell.angle_alpha   90.00
_cell.angle_beta   90.00
_cell.angle_gamma   90.00
#
_symmetry.space_group_name_H-M   'P 1'
#
loop_
_entity.id
_entity.type
_entity.pdbx_description
1 polymer ?
#
loop_
_entity_poly.entity_id
_entity_poly.type
_entity_poly.pdbx_seq_one_letter_code
_entity_poly.pdbx_strand_id
1 'polypeptide(L)' 'EGQIKNLRAFQERNKQFTDEALTRLKAAAMNGDNIFAELMNCVKVASLGQITRALYDVGGQYRRNM' A
#
# COMPACT_ATOMS: atom_id res chain seq x y z
N GLU A 1 -3.22 -0.13 23.66
CA GLU A 1 -3.82 -1.20 22.82
C GLU A 1 -4.67 -0.71 21.63
N GLY A 2 -5.23 0.51 21.65
CA GLY A 2 -6.18 0.97 20.61
C GLY A 2 -5.67 0.97 19.17
N GLN A 3 -4.41 1.34 18.93
CA GLN A 3 -3.84 1.42 17.56
C GLN A 3 -3.83 0.06 16.84
N ILE A 4 -3.42 -1.01 17.54
CA ILE A 4 -3.39 -2.36 16.98
C ILE A 4 -4.81 -2.86 16.68
N LYS A 5 -5.76 -2.59 17.58
CA LYS A 5 -7.16 -2.96 17.38
C LYS A 5 -7.76 -2.24 16.18
N ASN A 6 -7.53 -0.93 16.06
CA ASN A 6 -8.02 -0.12 14.95
C ASN A 6 -7.42 -0.56 13.61
N LEU A 7 -6.11 -0.89 13.59
CA LEU A 7 -5.45 -1.44 12.40
C LEU A 7 -6.11 -2.74 11.94
N ARG A 8 -6.30 -3.70 12.86
CA ARG A 8 -6.92 -5.00 12.53
C ARG A 8 -8.35 -4.83 12.03
N ALA A 9 -9.14 -3.96 12.68
CA ALA A 9 -10.51 -3.67 12.25
C ALA A 9 -10.57 -3.00 10.86
N PHE A 10 -9.64 -2.07 10.59
CA PHE A 10 -9.52 -1.44 9.27
C PHE A 10 -9.15 -2.46 8.18
N GLN A 11 -8.20 -3.36 8.47
CA GLN A 11 -7.78 -4.41 7.54
C GLN A 11 -8.92 -5.39 7.25
N GLU A 12 -9.65 -5.83 8.27
CA GLU A 12 -10.75 -6.78 8.09
C GLU A 12 -11.89 -6.18 7.26
N ARG A 13 -12.30 -4.93 7.56
CA ARG A 13 -13.37 -4.25 6.81
C ARG A 13 -13.04 -4.08 5.32
N ASN A 14 -11.77 -3.92 4.98
CA ASN A 14 -11.35 -3.59 3.61
C ASN A 14 -10.77 -4.77 2.82
N LYS A 15 -10.69 -5.96 3.43
CA LYS A 15 -10.00 -7.15 2.91
C LYS A 15 -10.37 -7.51 1.47
N GLN A 16 -11.63 -7.33 1.08
CA GLN A 16 -12.11 -7.61 -0.27
C GLN A 16 -11.52 -6.67 -1.34
N PHE A 17 -11.17 -5.44 -0.99
CA PHE A 17 -10.70 -4.40 -1.91
C PHE A 17 -9.19 -4.16 -1.85
N THR A 18 -8.56 -4.56 -0.76
CA THR A 18 -7.14 -4.28 -0.51
C THR A 18 -6.23 -4.84 -1.61
N ASP A 19 -6.42 -6.09 -2.02
CA ASP A 19 -5.51 -6.76 -2.96
C ASP A 19 -5.56 -6.13 -4.37
N GLU A 20 -6.74 -5.75 -4.83
CA GLU A 20 -6.92 -5.04 -6.11
C GLU A 20 -6.27 -3.66 -6.06
N ALA A 21 -6.49 -2.89 -4.99
CA ALA A 21 -5.92 -1.56 -4.83
C ALA A 21 -4.39 -1.58 -4.75
N LEU A 22 -3.81 -2.56 -4.04
CA LEU A 22 -2.35 -2.75 -4.00
C LEU A 22 -1.79 -3.19 -5.36
N THR A 23 -2.54 -3.98 -6.12
CA THR A 23 -2.13 -4.40 -7.47
C THR A 23 -2.08 -3.22 -8.43
N ARG A 24 -3.08 -2.33 -8.42
CA ARG A 24 -3.08 -1.10 -9.23
C ARG A 24 -1.95 -0.15 -8.84
N LEU A 25 -1.72 0.03 -7.54
CA LEU A 25 -0.61 0.86 -7.06
C LEU A 25 0.75 0.33 -7.53
N LYS A 26 0.97 -0.99 -7.46
CA LYS A 26 2.18 -1.63 -7.98
C LYS A 26 2.32 -1.47 -9.50
N ALA A 27 1.23 -1.63 -10.25
CA ALA A 27 1.24 -1.45 -11.70
C ALA A 27 1.61 -0.01 -12.08
N ALA A 28 1.02 1.00 -11.43
CA ALA A 28 1.37 2.39 -11.66
C ALA A 28 2.85 2.66 -11.36
N ALA A 29 3.39 2.06 -10.30
CA ALA A 29 4.81 2.19 -9.96
C ALA A 29 5.73 1.54 -11.00
N MET A 30 5.38 0.36 -11.51
CA MET A 30 6.17 -0.34 -12.53
C MET A 30 6.11 0.32 -13.91
N ASN A 31 4.96 0.91 -14.25
CA ASN A 31 4.73 1.54 -15.55
C ASN A 31 5.22 3.00 -15.63
N GLY A 32 5.63 3.59 -14.50
CA GLY A 32 5.98 5.02 -14.43
C GLY A 32 4.77 5.95 -14.52
N ASP A 33 3.58 5.44 -14.23
CA ASP A 33 2.35 6.24 -14.16
C ASP A 33 2.36 7.15 -12.92
N ASN A 34 1.33 7.98 -12.77
CA ASN A 34 1.16 8.80 -11.58
C ASN A 34 0.81 7.96 -10.34
N ILE A 35 1.84 7.50 -9.63
CA ILE A 35 1.72 6.69 -8.41
C ILE A 35 0.92 7.44 -7.33
N PHE A 36 1.07 8.76 -7.22
CA PHE A 36 0.36 9.54 -6.21
C PHE A 36 -1.15 9.52 -6.42
N ALA A 37 -1.61 9.56 -7.68
CA ALA A 37 -3.03 9.43 -8.01
C ALA A 37 -3.58 8.06 -7.57
N GLU A 38 -2.87 6.97 -7.84
CA GLU A 38 -3.28 5.64 -7.36
C GLU A 38 -3.18 5.50 -5.83
N LEU A 39 -2.21 6.17 -5.20
CA LEU A 39 -2.07 6.20 -3.75
C LEU A 39 -3.33 6.78 -3.09
N MET A 40 -3.92 7.85 -3.65
CA MET A 40 -5.16 8.45 -3.12
C MET A 40 -6.35 7.47 -3.12
N ASN A 41 -6.35 6.48 -3.99
CA ASN A 41 -7.34 5.39 -3.98
C ASN A 41 -6.96 4.29 -3.00
N CYS A 42 -5.68 3.90 -2.98
CA CYS A 42 -5.18 2.81 -2.14
C CYS A 42 -5.35 3.08 -0.65
N VAL A 43 -5.11 4.30 -0.18
CA VAL A 43 -5.21 4.67 1.25
C VAL A 43 -6.61 4.51 1.85
N LYS A 44 -7.67 4.41 1.02
CA LYS A 44 -9.04 4.17 1.48
C LYS A 44 -9.23 2.76 2.04
N VAL A 45 -8.42 1.81 1.54
CA VAL A 45 -8.63 0.35 1.75
C VAL A 45 -7.36 -0.40 2.19
N ALA A 46 -6.19 0.21 2.12
CA ALA A 46 -4.93 -0.39 2.54
C ALA A 46 -4.25 0.48 3.62
N SER A 47 -3.70 -0.17 4.63
CA SER A 47 -2.95 0.51 5.69
C SER A 47 -1.59 0.99 5.18
N LEU A 48 -0.97 1.93 5.90
CA LEU A 48 0.38 2.41 5.59
C LEU A 48 1.38 1.24 5.44
N GLY A 49 1.34 0.25 6.33
CA GLY A 49 2.23 -0.91 6.26
C GLY A 49 1.99 -1.79 5.03
N GLN A 50 0.73 -1.98 4.63
CA GLN A 50 0.38 -2.73 3.42
C GLN A 50 0.89 -2.01 2.16
N ILE A 51 0.71 -0.68 2.10
CA ILE A 51 1.17 0.17 1.00
C ILE A 51 2.70 0.13 0.89
N THR A 52 3.41 0.39 2.00
CA THR A 52 4.88 0.40 2.02
C THR A 52 5.46 -0.95 1.59
N ARG A 53 4.87 -2.06 2.06
CA ARG A 53 5.32 -3.41 1.66
C ARG A 53 5.13 -3.62 0.16
N ALA A 54 3.96 -3.28 -0.39
CA ALA A 54 3.69 -3.45 -1.81
C ALA A 54 4.62 -2.60 -2.69
N LEU A 55 4.95 -1.38 -2.28
CA LEU A 55 5.90 -0.53 -3.00
C LEU A 55 7.34 -1.03 -2.89
N TYR A 56 7.74 -1.62 -1.76
CA TYR A 56 9.05 -2.27 -1.64
C TYR A 56 9.22 -3.46 -2.58
N ASP A 57 8.15 -4.21 -2.84
CA ASP A 57 8.20 -5.37 -3.73
C ASP A 57 8.47 -4.99 -5.20
N VAL A 58 8.16 -3.75 -5.63
CA VAL A 58 8.32 -3.30 -7.02
C VAL A 58 9.34 -2.17 -7.23
N GLY A 59 9.52 -1.28 -6.25
CA GLY A 59 10.44 -0.14 -6.32
C GLY A 59 11.78 -0.38 -5.62
N GLY A 60 11.92 -1.50 -4.91
CA GLY A 60 13.05 -1.78 -4.05
C GLY A 60 13.02 -0.97 -2.75
N GLN A 61 14.02 -1.21 -1.90
CA GLN A 61 14.21 -0.48 -0.65
C GLN A 61 15.38 0.48 -0.79
N TYR A 62 15.31 1.60 -0.08
CA TYR A 62 16.45 2.50 0.01
C TYR A 62 17.68 1.73 0.54
N ARG A 63 18.71 1.64 -0.29
CA ARG A 63 20.01 1.12 0.13
C ARG A 63 20.84 2.29 0.62
N ARG A 64 21.08 2.36 1.92
CA ARG A 64 22.08 3.29 2.48
C ARG A 64 23.42 2.98 1.83
N ASN A 65 23.98 3.92 1.09
CA ASN A 65 25.40 3.87 0.75
C ASN A 65 26.17 4.10 2.06
N MET A 66 27.12 3.21 2.34
CA MET A 66 28.11 3.39 3.39
C MET A 66 29.27 4.20 2.83
#